data_AF-A0A4R3K2T7-F1
#
_entry.id   AF-A0A4R3K2T7-F1
#
_cell.length_a   1.000
_cell.length_b   1.000
_cell.length_c   1.000
_cell.angle_alpha   90.00
_cell.angle_beta   90.00
_cell.angle_gamma   90.00
#
_symmetry.space_group_name_H-M   'P 1'
#
loop_
_entity.id
_entity.type
_entity.pdbx_description
1 polymer ?
#
loop_
_entity_poly.entity_id
_entity_poly.type
_entity_poly.pdbx_seq_one_letter_code
_entity_poly.pdbx_strand_id
1 'polypeptide(L)'
;MKNSFLCLLFSLFIFMTFSPSLLHAQATQTTQKSTGGTTWTWIASDERYGKFYTPERVRVTTRDSNGTPTCIEAWIKTAYTPAGAAETVPAMNLTKEIPNPAVLSYSLAFIEINPQGRTLDYKEEIFYDKNGNVLVSHKYAQPRLKEINSQSFDENFYDAIVDQVFGKGETARTKANDRWITLWRQINAGMASSSTADTTTIRKRGDDVFVWIWQETRNNSTSAVTQINFYKKVFNLATYSYKLTSYSSWTAADKWQDQNATLTGQYISIVPDSKEDMEFRIIKQYVADHPDWVNRYQPVETKPAAPANTNAQSAAVPPVPASSDTL
;
A
#
# COMPACT_ATOMS: atom_id res chain seq x y z
N MET A 1 15.19 29.74 -1.45
CA MET A 1 14.31 28.88 -0.64
C MET A 1 12.89 28.97 -1.18
N LYS A 2 12.52 28.06 -2.09
CA LYS A 2 11.15 27.72 -2.46
C LYS A 2 11.20 26.27 -2.92
N ASN A 3 10.95 25.35 -1.99
CA ASN A 3 10.81 23.93 -2.27
C ASN A 3 9.42 23.74 -2.88
N SER A 4 9.36 23.64 -4.21
CA SER A 4 8.13 23.29 -4.90
C SER A 4 7.92 21.78 -4.83
N PHE A 5 6.81 21.45 -4.18
CA PHE A 5 6.13 20.17 -4.11
C PHE A 5 6.00 19.49 -5.46
N LEU A 6 6.23 18.17 -5.53
CA LEU A 6 5.67 17.34 -6.60
C LEU A 6 5.42 15.91 -6.13
N CYS A 7 4.20 15.66 -5.66
CA CYS A 7 3.57 14.35 -5.69
C CYS A 7 3.37 13.97 -7.16
N LEU A 8 4.29 13.23 -7.76
CA LEU A 8 4.04 12.60 -9.06
C LEU A 8 3.13 11.38 -8.87
N LEU A 9 1.84 11.64 -9.01
CA LEU A 9 0.79 10.69 -9.33
C LEU A 9 1.15 10.00 -10.65
N PHE A 10 1.55 8.73 -10.58
CA PHE A 10 1.61 7.87 -11.74
C PHE A 10 0.17 7.54 -12.16
N SER A 11 -0.20 7.97 -13.36
CA SER A 11 -1.44 7.54 -13.99
C SER A 11 -1.26 7.54 -15.49
N LEU A 12 -1.19 6.33 -16.06
CA LEU A 12 -1.59 6.12 -17.45
C LEU A 12 -2.36 4.79 -17.54
N PHE A 13 -3.48 4.88 -18.25
CA PHE A 13 -4.64 3.99 -18.29
C PHE A 13 -4.38 2.56 -18.79
N ILE A 14 -5.16 1.60 -18.28
CA ILE A 14 -5.70 0.49 -19.07
C ILE A 14 -7.22 0.62 -19.07
N PHE A 15 -7.81 0.90 -20.24
CA PHE A 15 -9.22 0.65 -20.49
C PHE A 15 -9.44 -0.87 -20.44
N MET A 16 -10.13 -1.38 -19.41
CA MET A 16 -10.74 -2.71 -19.49
C MET A 16 -11.94 -2.64 -20.44
N THR A 17 -11.70 -2.87 -21.72
CA THR A 17 -12.75 -3.33 -22.63
C THR A 17 -12.81 -4.85 -22.56
N PHE A 18 -13.92 -5.38 -22.04
CA PHE A 18 -14.25 -6.79 -22.11
C PHE A 18 -14.38 -7.22 -23.57
N SER A 19 -13.52 -8.14 -24.02
CA SER A 19 -13.74 -9.02 -25.18
C SER A 19 -13.20 -10.41 -24.86
N PRO A 20 -13.99 -11.49 -25.01
CA PRO A 20 -13.54 -12.84 -24.68
C PRO A 20 -12.86 -13.47 -25.88
N SER A 21 -11.53 -13.48 -25.90
CA SER A 21 -10.75 -14.30 -26.82
C SER A 21 -9.54 -14.89 -26.10
N LEU A 22 -9.66 -16.18 -25.80
CA LEU A 22 -8.62 -17.05 -25.25
C LEU A 22 -7.34 -17.03 -26.09
N LEU A 23 -6.21 -16.80 -25.43
CA LEU A 23 -4.94 -17.47 -25.71
C LEU A 23 -4.13 -17.49 -24.40
N HIS A 24 -4.15 -18.63 -23.73
CA HIS A 24 -3.32 -18.92 -22.56
C HIS A 24 -1.86 -19.04 -23.01
N ALA A 25 -1.07 -17.98 -22.84
CA ALA A 25 0.39 -18.11 -22.81
C ALA A 25 0.80 -18.45 -21.36
N GLN A 26 1.12 -19.72 -21.10
CA GLN A 26 1.78 -20.12 -19.87
C GLN A 26 3.18 -19.49 -19.86
N ALA A 27 3.38 -18.45 -19.04
CA ALA A 27 4.70 -17.89 -18.79
C ALA A 27 5.48 -18.83 -17.88
N THR A 28 6.35 -19.64 -18.46
CA THR A 28 7.35 -20.43 -17.74
C THR A 28 8.29 -19.46 -17.02
N GLN A 29 8.41 -19.58 -15.69
CA GLN A 29 9.34 -18.79 -14.88
C GLN A 29 10.78 -19.06 -15.35
N THR A 30 11.36 -18.15 -16.13
CA THR A 30 12.75 -18.22 -16.56
C THR A 30 13.63 -17.55 -15.51
N THR A 31 14.35 -18.36 -14.74
CA THR A 31 15.40 -17.89 -13.84
C THR A 31 16.63 -17.49 -14.65
N GLN A 32 16.93 -16.19 -14.74
CA GLN A 32 18.13 -15.72 -15.44
C GLN A 32 19.30 -15.66 -14.44
N LYS A 33 20.18 -16.66 -14.49
CA LYS A 33 21.39 -16.73 -13.67
C LYS A 33 22.56 -16.10 -14.44
N SER A 34 23.13 -15.00 -13.96
CA SER A 34 24.42 -14.52 -14.48
C SER A 34 25.57 -15.23 -13.77
N THR A 35 26.64 -15.49 -14.49
CA THR A 35 27.81 -16.27 -14.03
C THR A 35 28.50 -15.55 -12.87
N GLY A 36 28.25 -16.04 -11.64
CA GLY A 36 28.71 -15.44 -10.38
C GLY A 36 27.78 -14.37 -9.77
N GLY A 37 26.59 -14.15 -10.34
CA GLY A 37 25.73 -13.01 -9.99
C GLY A 37 24.41 -13.34 -9.31
N THR A 38 23.86 -12.32 -8.66
CA THR A 38 22.51 -12.26 -8.08
C THR A 38 21.46 -12.81 -9.04
N THR A 39 20.64 -13.74 -8.55
CA THR A 39 19.53 -14.32 -9.32
C THR A 39 18.34 -13.37 -9.23
N TRP A 40 17.84 -12.95 -10.39
CA TRP A 40 16.66 -12.10 -10.50
C TRP A 40 15.45 -12.96 -10.87
N THR A 41 14.46 -13.00 -9.99
CA THR A 41 13.19 -13.67 -10.18
C THR A 41 12.21 -12.70 -10.82
N TRP A 42 11.64 -13.09 -11.96
CA TRP A 42 10.60 -12.34 -12.65
C TRP A 42 9.30 -12.29 -11.85
N ILE A 43 8.64 -11.13 -11.86
CA ILE A 43 7.35 -10.90 -11.20
C ILE A 43 6.25 -10.63 -12.22
N ALA A 44 6.48 -9.65 -13.09
CA ALA A 44 5.52 -9.15 -14.07
C ALA A 44 6.25 -8.36 -15.16
N SER A 45 5.65 -8.26 -16.34
CA SER A 45 6.10 -7.35 -17.40
C SER A 45 4.92 -6.78 -18.17
N ASP A 46 5.13 -5.62 -18.77
CA ASP A 46 4.28 -5.01 -19.79
C ASP A 46 5.13 -4.51 -20.97
N GLU A 47 4.54 -3.71 -21.87
CA GLU A 47 5.22 -3.16 -23.05
C GLU A 47 6.35 -2.16 -22.73
N ARG A 48 6.38 -1.63 -21.50
CA ARG A 48 7.33 -0.61 -21.04
C ARG A 48 8.32 -1.14 -20.01
N TYR A 49 7.88 -2.04 -19.14
CA TYR A 49 8.59 -2.41 -17.91
C TYR A 49 8.66 -3.92 -17.71
N GLY A 50 9.81 -4.40 -17.23
CA GLY A 50 9.94 -5.73 -16.62
C GLY A 50 10.29 -5.60 -15.13
N LYS A 51 9.58 -6.31 -14.26
CA LYS A 51 9.72 -6.23 -12.80
C LYS A 51 10.30 -7.53 -12.25
N PHE A 52 11.36 -7.39 -11.46
CA PHE A 52 12.07 -8.52 -10.85
C PHE A 52 12.46 -8.21 -9.40
N TYR A 53 12.65 -9.25 -8.61
CA TYR A 53 13.27 -9.15 -7.29
C TYR A 53 14.29 -10.27 -7.10
N THR A 54 15.14 -10.16 -6.08
CA THR A 54 16.12 -11.20 -5.75
C THR A 54 15.76 -11.83 -4.40
N PRO A 55 15.23 -13.08 -4.39
CA PRO A 55 14.83 -13.75 -3.15
C PRO A 55 15.97 -13.85 -2.13
N GLU A 56 17.22 -14.05 -2.56
CA GLU A 56 18.37 -14.16 -1.66
C GLU A 56 18.75 -12.85 -0.94
N ARG A 57 18.20 -11.70 -1.37
CA ARG A 57 18.40 -10.40 -0.71
C ARG A 57 17.13 -9.87 -0.04
N VAL A 58 16.10 -10.70 0.13
CA VAL A 58 14.95 -10.37 0.98
C VAL A 58 15.34 -10.66 2.44
N ARG A 59 15.22 -9.65 3.31
CA ARG A 59 15.59 -9.74 4.73
C ARG A 59 14.51 -9.15 5.61
N VAL A 60 14.10 -9.88 6.63
CA VAL A 60 13.32 -9.31 7.73
C VAL A 60 14.26 -8.56 8.65
N THR A 61 14.06 -7.25 8.81
CA THR A 61 14.91 -6.39 9.65
C THR A 61 14.33 -6.16 11.04
N THR A 62 13.00 -6.10 11.13
CA THR A 62 12.31 -5.88 12.40
C THR A 62 11.19 -6.89 12.57
N ARG A 63 11.00 -7.33 13.81
CA ARG A 63 9.89 -8.18 14.26
C ARG A 63 9.22 -7.55 15.48
N ASP A 64 7.95 -7.86 15.69
CA ASP A 64 7.29 -7.56 16.96
C ASP A 64 7.76 -8.51 18.08
N SER A 65 7.21 -8.34 19.29
CA SER A 65 7.56 -9.14 20.46
C SER A 65 7.23 -10.64 20.32
N ASN A 66 6.35 -11.01 19.39
CA ASN A 66 5.97 -12.40 19.13
C ASN A 66 6.65 -12.96 17.88
N GLY A 67 7.58 -12.21 17.28
CA GLY A 67 8.35 -12.64 16.13
C GLY A 67 7.69 -12.37 14.78
N THR A 68 6.54 -11.68 14.72
CA THR A 68 5.89 -11.31 13.45
C THR A 68 6.76 -10.29 12.71
N PRO A 69 7.17 -10.53 11.45
CA PRO A 69 7.89 -9.54 10.67
C PRO A 69 7.09 -8.23 10.52
N THR A 70 7.69 -7.11 10.91
CA THR A 70 7.07 -5.78 10.78
C THR A 70 7.80 -4.89 9.77
N CYS A 71 9.01 -5.27 9.38
CA CYS A 71 9.81 -4.59 8.38
C CYS A 71 10.59 -5.59 7.53
N ILE A 72 10.53 -5.42 6.20
CA ILE A 72 11.25 -6.25 5.21
C ILE A 72 12.07 -5.34 4.32
N GLU A 73 13.35 -5.63 4.17
CA GLU A 73 14.21 -5.01 3.17
C GLU A 73 14.41 -5.94 1.98
N ALA A 74 14.48 -5.37 0.77
CA ALA A 74 14.68 -6.14 -0.44
C ALA A 74 15.37 -5.32 -1.54
N TRP A 75 15.96 -6.03 -2.50
CA TRP A 75 16.41 -5.44 -3.75
C TRP A 75 15.45 -5.81 -4.88
N ILE A 76 15.04 -4.80 -5.63
CA ILE A 76 14.20 -4.92 -6.81
C ILE A 76 14.93 -4.44 -8.05
N LYS A 77 14.48 -4.90 -9.21
CA LYS A 77 14.97 -4.48 -10.51
C LYS A 77 13.80 -4.13 -11.42
N THR A 78 13.90 -2.98 -12.06
CA THR A 78 13.01 -2.56 -13.14
C THR A 78 13.81 -2.52 -14.44
N ALA A 79 13.45 -3.35 -15.41
CA ALA A 79 13.97 -3.27 -16.77
C ALA A 79 13.09 -2.33 -17.60
N TYR A 80 13.71 -1.54 -18.47
CA TYR A 80 13.02 -0.54 -19.29
C TYR A 80 13.13 -0.89 -20.78
N THR A 81 12.01 -0.83 -21.49
CA THR A 81 12.04 -0.67 -22.95
C THR A 81 12.36 0.78 -23.31
N PRO A 82 12.71 1.11 -24.57
CA PRO A 82 12.93 2.51 -24.95
C PRO A 82 11.74 3.43 -24.62
N ALA A 83 10.50 2.93 -24.75
CA ALA A 83 9.30 3.66 -24.37
C ALA A 83 9.20 3.86 -22.85
N GLY A 84 9.45 2.82 -22.06
CA GLY A 84 9.48 2.91 -20.60
C GLY A 84 10.57 3.85 -20.09
N ALA A 85 11.75 3.84 -20.72
CA ALA A 85 12.85 4.74 -20.37
C ALA A 85 12.51 6.21 -20.70
N ALA A 86 11.94 6.46 -21.88
CA ALA A 86 11.48 7.79 -22.30
C ALA A 86 10.39 8.37 -21.36
N GLU A 87 9.56 7.52 -20.77
CA GLU A 87 8.59 7.90 -19.75
C GLU A 87 9.24 8.13 -18.38
N THR A 88 10.15 7.25 -17.96
CA THR A 88 10.75 7.24 -16.62
C THR A 88 11.69 8.42 -16.38
N VAL A 89 12.60 8.70 -17.31
CA VAL A 89 13.63 9.74 -17.15
C VAL A 89 13.04 11.10 -16.78
N PRO A 90 12.06 11.67 -17.51
CA PRO A 90 11.45 12.93 -17.13
C PRO A 90 10.60 12.81 -15.85
N ALA A 91 9.85 11.71 -15.68
CA ALA A 91 8.99 11.51 -14.51
C ALA A 91 9.78 11.46 -13.19
N MET A 92 11.03 11.00 -13.24
CA MET A 92 11.92 10.93 -12.08
C MET A 92 12.88 12.12 -11.98
N ASN A 93 12.71 13.15 -12.82
CA ASN A 93 13.59 14.31 -12.91
C ASN A 93 15.07 13.97 -13.22
N LEU A 94 15.31 12.92 -14.00
CA LEU A 94 16.65 12.43 -14.36
C LEU A 94 17.18 13.03 -15.67
N THR A 95 16.47 13.98 -16.28
CA THR A 95 16.79 14.52 -17.61
C THR A 95 18.17 15.17 -17.68
N LYS A 96 18.72 15.65 -16.55
CA LYS A 96 20.06 16.24 -16.51
C LYS A 96 21.14 15.18 -16.51
N GLU A 97 20.93 14.12 -15.75
CA GLU A 97 21.86 13.01 -15.54
C GLU A 97 21.81 11.99 -16.70
N ILE A 98 20.63 11.83 -17.31
CA ILE A 98 20.35 10.94 -18.44
C ILE A 98 19.72 11.76 -19.57
N PRO A 99 20.50 12.53 -20.35
CA PRO A 99 19.95 13.38 -21.42
C PRO A 99 19.31 12.60 -22.57
N ASN A 100 19.79 11.39 -22.83
CA ASN A 100 19.22 10.47 -23.84
C ASN A 100 18.56 9.28 -23.12
N PRO A 101 17.22 9.25 -22.97
CA PRO A 101 16.55 8.16 -22.27
C PRO A 101 16.81 6.77 -22.85
N ALA A 102 17.12 6.65 -24.14
CA ALA A 102 17.36 5.36 -24.79
C ALA A 102 18.59 4.61 -24.24
N VAL A 103 19.46 5.27 -23.45
CA VAL A 103 20.60 4.62 -22.81
C VAL A 103 20.21 3.90 -21.51
N LEU A 104 19.10 4.30 -20.87
CA LEU A 104 18.60 3.67 -19.64
C LEU A 104 18.04 2.29 -19.97
N SER A 105 18.62 1.25 -19.36
CA SER A 105 18.22 -0.14 -19.60
C SER A 105 17.55 -0.78 -18.39
N TYR A 106 18.05 -0.53 -17.18
CA TYR A 106 17.42 -1.01 -15.96
C TYR A 106 17.79 -0.14 -14.75
N SER A 107 16.98 -0.22 -13.70
CA SER A 107 17.34 0.29 -12.37
C SER A 107 17.34 -0.84 -11.36
N LEU A 108 18.16 -0.68 -10.32
CA LEU A 108 18.12 -1.48 -9.10
C LEU A 108 17.73 -0.56 -7.96
N ALA A 109 16.77 -0.97 -7.14
CA ALA A 109 16.40 -0.22 -5.95
C ALA A 109 16.47 -1.06 -4.69
N PHE A 110 16.96 -0.45 -3.62
CA PHE A 110 16.89 -0.97 -2.27
C PHE A 110 15.66 -0.39 -1.58
N ILE A 111 14.76 -1.26 -1.18
CA ILE A 111 13.46 -0.88 -0.64
C ILE A 111 13.23 -1.46 0.75
N GLU A 112 12.39 -0.79 1.51
CA GLU A 112 11.87 -1.24 2.81
C GLU A 112 10.35 -1.31 2.76
N ILE A 113 9.76 -2.37 3.29
CA ILE A 113 8.32 -2.65 3.23
C ILE A 113 7.78 -2.82 4.65
N ASN A 114 6.65 -2.18 4.93
CA ASN A 114 5.82 -2.49 6.09
C ASN A 114 4.56 -3.27 5.64
N PRO A 115 4.47 -4.59 5.93
CA PRO A 115 3.36 -5.42 5.45
C PRO A 115 2.00 -5.03 6.04
N GLN A 116 1.95 -4.67 7.32
CA GLN A 116 0.70 -4.32 7.98
C GLN A 116 0.19 -2.94 7.57
N GLY A 117 1.09 -1.98 7.40
CA GLY A 117 0.79 -0.65 6.90
C GLY A 117 0.51 -0.61 5.40
N ARG A 118 0.87 -1.68 4.68
CA ARG A 118 0.89 -1.76 3.21
C ARG A 118 1.65 -0.57 2.61
N THR A 119 2.88 -0.35 3.09
CA THR A 119 3.74 0.75 2.64
C THR A 119 5.10 0.27 2.15
N LEU A 120 5.73 1.07 1.29
CA LEU A 120 7.05 0.84 0.73
C LEU A 120 7.85 2.14 0.65
N ASP A 121 9.12 2.06 1.03
CA ASP A 121 10.11 3.13 0.96
C ASP A 121 11.25 2.76 0.02
N TYR A 122 11.70 3.73 -0.77
CA TYR A 122 12.97 3.63 -1.50
C TYR A 122 14.09 4.20 -0.64
N LYS A 123 15.07 3.37 -0.28
CA LYS A 123 16.27 3.80 0.45
C LYS A 123 17.41 4.17 -0.51
N GLU A 124 17.49 3.48 -1.63
CA GLU A 124 18.47 3.71 -2.69
C GLU A 124 17.91 3.30 -4.05
N GLU A 125 18.31 3.99 -5.11
CA GLU A 125 18.02 3.61 -6.49
C GLU A 125 19.20 3.94 -7.41
N ILE A 126 19.59 2.97 -8.23
CA ILE A 126 20.74 3.05 -9.12
C ILE A 126 20.29 2.71 -10.53
N PHE A 127 20.62 3.58 -11.49
CA PHE A 127 20.21 3.48 -12.88
C PHE A 127 21.39 3.06 -13.74
N TYR A 128 21.15 2.13 -14.66
CA TYR A 128 22.20 1.49 -15.45
C TYR A 128 21.91 1.56 -16.94
N ASP A 129 22.99 1.62 -17.72
CA ASP A 129 22.94 1.33 -19.14
C ASP A 129 22.87 -0.18 -19.42
N LYS A 130 22.73 -0.55 -20.71
CA LYS A 130 22.65 -1.94 -21.14
C LYS A 130 23.92 -2.77 -20.87
N ASN A 131 25.05 -2.12 -20.68
CA ASN A 131 26.34 -2.76 -20.39
C ASN A 131 26.58 -2.91 -18.88
N GLY A 132 25.68 -2.37 -18.04
CA GLY A 132 25.80 -2.38 -16.59
C GLY A 132 26.66 -1.24 -16.04
N ASN A 133 26.93 -0.19 -16.81
CA ASN A 133 27.54 1.02 -16.29
C ASN A 133 26.49 1.85 -15.54
N VAL A 134 26.88 2.39 -14.38
CA VAL A 134 26.02 3.30 -13.60
C VAL A 134 25.89 4.62 -14.36
N LEU A 135 24.66 5.04 -14.61
CA LEU A 135 24.31 6.34 -15.16
C LEU A 135 24.16 7.38 -14.04
N VAL A 136 23.41 7.02 -13.00
CA VAL A 136 23.16 7.85 -11.82
C VAL A 136 22.76 6.97 -10.64
N SER A 137 23.07 7.42 -9.42
CA SER A 137 22.74 6.75 -8.17
C SER A 137 22.15 7.74 -7.19
N HIS A 138 20.98 7.42 -6.64
CA HIS A 138 20.28 8.21 -5.64
C HIS A 138 20.21 7.44 -4.33
N LYS A 139 20.65 8.08 -3.25
CA LYS A 139 20.49 7.58 -1.89
C LYS A 139 19.60 8.54 -1.11
N TYR A 140 18.51 8.03 -0.55
CA TYR A 140 17.48 8.85 0.06
C TYR A 140 17.71 8.97 1.57
N ALA A 141 18.10 10.16 2.03
CA ALA A 141 18.29 10.43 3.46
C ALA A 141 16.95 10.46 4.23
N GLN A 142 15.88 10.91 3.58
CA GLN A 142 14.52 10.86 4.09
C GLN A 142 13.64 10.18 3.04
N PRO A 143 13.56 8.83 3.07
CA PRO A 143 12.69 8.07 2.19
C PRO A 143 11.25 8.56 2.29
N ARG A 144 10.57 8.64 1.15
CA ARG A 144 9.15 8.99 1.12
C ARG A 144 8.32 7.73 1.21
N LEU A 145 7.52 7.65 2.27
CA LEU A 145 6.56 6.57 2.50
C LEU A 145 5.51 6.55 1.40
N LYS A 146 5.54 5.49 0.58
CA LYS A 146 4.50 5.22 -0.42
C LYS A 146 3.50 4.23 0.17
N GLU A 147 2.22 4.57 0.09
CA GLU A 147 1.16 3.60 0.31
C GLU A 147 0.98 2.73 -0.94
N ILE A 148 0.86 1.43 -0.74
CA ILE A 148 0.70 0.46 -1.82
C ILE A 148 -0.78 0.11 -1.97
N ASN A 149 -1.32 0.37 -3.14
CA ASN A 149 -2.69 0.09 -3.51
C ASN A 149 -2.78 -0.39 -4.96
N SER A 150 -4.01 -0.65 -5.44
CA SER A 150 -4.27 -1.15 -6.79
C SER A 150 -3.77 -0.29 -7.94
N GLN A 151 -3.47 0.99 -7.71
CA GLN A 151 -2.93 1.89 -8.71
C GLN A 151 -1.40 2.03 -8.61
N SER A 152 -0.78 1.50 -7.55
CA SER A 152 0.64 1.69 -7.29
C SER A 152 1.48 0.87 -8.27
N PHE A 153 2.41 1.53 -8.97
CA PHE A 153 3.43 0.84 -9.77
C PHE A 153 4.17 -0.24 -8.95
N ASP A 154 4.37 0.03 -7.66
CA ASP A 154 5.13 -0.81 -6.75
C ASP A 154 4.32 -2.00 -6.17
N GLU A 155 3.03 -2.16 -6.51
CA GLU A 155 2.18 -3.25 -5.97
C GLU A 155 2.77 -4.63 -6.23
N ASN A 156 3.19 -4.92 -7.47
CA ASN A 156 3.78 -6.22 -7.83
C ASN A 156 5.05 -6.54 -7.02
N PHE A 157 5.88 -5.53 -6.71
CA PHE A 157 7.07 -5.74 -5.88
C PHE A 157 6.67 -6.05 -4.44
N TYR A 158 5.77 -5.24 -3.89
CA TYR A 158 5.24 -5.44 -2.54
C TYR A 158 4.65 -6.84 -2.39
N ASP A 159 3.74 -7.26 -3.28
CA ASP A 159 3.03 -8.52 -3.16
C ASP A 159 3.99 -9.72 -3.22
N ALA A 160 4.92 -9.72 -4.19
CA ALA A 160 5.87 -10.81 -4.36
C ALA A 160 6.84 -10.96 -3.17
N ILE A 161 7.35 -9.83 -2.65
CA ILE A 161 8.29 -9.84 -1.53
C ILE A 161 7.59 -10.19 -0.21
N VAL A 162 6.39 -9.69 0.01
CA VAL A 162 5.60 -10.04 1.19
C VAL A 162 5.21 -11.53 1.15
N ASP A 163 4.83 -12.06 -0.01
CA ASP A 163 4.58 -13.50 -0.18
C ASP A 163 5.81 -14.35 0.06
N GLN A 164 7.00 -13.90 -0.36
CA GLN A 164 8.25 -14.61 -0.08
C GLN A 164 8.51 -14.76 1.43
N VAL A 165 8.06 -13.82 2.26
CA VAL A 165 8.25 -13.84 3.71
C VAL A 165 7.12 -14.56 4.45
N PHE A 166 5.87 -14.37 4.02
CA PHE A 166 4.70 -14.81 4.77
C PHE A 166 3.90 -15.94 4.11
N GLY A 167 4.00 -16.10 2.79
CA GLY A 167 3.25 -17.10 2.03
C GLY A 167 1.73 -16.96 2.13
N LYS A 168 1.20 -15.73 2.23
CA LYS A 168 -0.24 -15.48 2.44
C LYS A 168 -1.03 -15.33 1.14
N GLY A 169 -0.36 -15.19 -0.01
CA GLY A 169 -1.00 -15.18 -1.32
C GLY A 169 -1.43 -13.79 -1.80
N GLU A 170 -0.68 -12.72 -1.49
CA GLU A 170 -0.87 -11.38 -2.07
C GLU A 170 -0.92 -11.43 -3.60
N THR A 171 0.07 -12.07 -4.22
CA THR A 171 0.21 -12.19 -5.68
C THR A 171 -0.93 -12.98 -6.31
N ALA A 172 -1.45 -13.98 -5.60
CA ALA A 172 -2.60 -14.75 -6.06
C ALA A 172 -3.89 -13.93 -5.92
N ARG A 173 -4.06 -13.21 -4.80
CA ARG A 173 -5.23 -12.38 -4.54
C ARG A 173 -5.35 -11.22 -5.52
N THR A 174 -4.24 -10.58 -5.92
CA THR A 174 -4.29 -9.47 -6.89
C THR A 174 -4.77 -9.87 -8.28
N LYS A 175 -4.77 -11.18 -8.58
CA LYS A 175 -5.26 -11.77 -9.84
C LYS A 175 -6.61 -12.47 -9.69
N ALA A 176 -7.17 -12.50 -8.47
CA ALA A 176 -8.41 -13.20 -8.20
C ALA A 176 -9.61 -12.46 -8.83
N ASN A 177 -10.56 -13.23 -9.36
CA ASN A 177 -11.78 -12.68 -9.99
C ASN A 177 -12.62 -11.86 -8.99
N ASP A 178 -12.54 -12.21 -7.70
CA ASP A 178 -13.21 -11.56 -6.58
C ASP A 178 -12.30 -10.55 -5.85
N ARG A 179 -11.22 -10.07 -6.48
CA ARG A 179 -10.37 -9.00 -5.92
C ARG A 179 -11.21 -7.80 -5.52
N TRP A 180 -12.19 -7.44 -6.33
CA TRP A 180 -13.05 -6.28 -6.12
C TRP A 180 -14.42 -6.71 -5.62
N ILE A 181 -14.81 -6.18 -4.46
CA ILE A 181 -16.17 -6.33 -3.93
C ILE A 181 -16.97 -5.07 -4.23
N THR A 182 -18.20 -5.23 -4.71
CA THR A 182 -19.12 -4.09 -4.88
C THR A 182 -19.72 -3.72 -3.53
N LEU A 183 -19.62 -2.45 -3.16
CA LEU A 183 -20.17 -1.92 -1.91
C LEU A 183 -21.56 -1.32 -2.14
N TRP A 184 -21.75 -0.61 -3.24
CA TRP A 184 -23.08 -0.17 -3.67
C TRP A 184 -23.05 0.22 -5.14
N ARG A 185 -24.23 0.26 -5.75
CA ARG A 185 -24.44 0.77 -7.11
C ARG A 185 -25.77 1.51 -7.16
N GLN A 186 -25.78 2.64 -7.87
CA GLN A 186 -26.96 3.48 -8.04
C GLN A 186 -27.00 4.05 -9.45
N ILE A 187 -28.20 4.27 -9.98
CA ILE A 187 -28.41 4.97 -11.25
C ILE A 187 -29.30 6.18 -10.95
N ASN A 188 -28.83 7.37 -11.30
CA ASN A 188 -29.56 8.63 -11.13
C ASN A 188 -29.47 9.47 -12.40
N ALA A 189 -30.60 9.90 -12.97
CA ALA A 189 -30.66 10.84 -14.09
C ALA A 189 -29.70 10.50 -15.25
N GLY A 190 -29.62 9.22 -15.64
CA GLY A 190 -28.74 8.76 -16.73
C GLY A 190 -27.27 8.62 -16.36
N MET A 191 -26.91 8.76 -15.09
CA MET A 191 -25.56 8.50 -14.55
C MET A 191 -25.57 7.26 -13.67
N ALA A 192 -24.67 6.32 -13.95
CA ALA A 192 -24.45 5.14 -13.12
C ALA A 192 -23.25 5.40 -12.20
N SER A 193 -23.48 5.38 -10.89
CA SER A 193 -22.43 5.49 -9.88
C SER A 193 -22.26 4.16 -9.16
N SER A 194 -21.02 3.77 -8.88
CA SER A 194 -20.74 2.58 -8.08
C SER A 194 -19.57 2.80 -7.15
N SER A 195 -19.53 2.00 -6.09
CA SER A 195 -18.41 1.91 -5.17
C SER A 195 -17.96 0.47 -5.07
N THR A 196 -16.65 0.26 -5.18
CA THR A 196 -16.00 -1.03 -5.01
C THR A 196 -14.83 -0.91 -4.06
N ALA A 197 -14.55 -1.95 -3.28
CA ALA A 197 -13.34 -2.03 -2.46
C ALA A 197 -12.36 -3.06 -3.04
N ASP A 198 -11.07 -2.72 -2.97
CA ASP A 198 -10.01 -3.68 -3.27
C ASP A 198 -9.74 -4.56 -2.04
N THR A 199 -10.16 -5.81 -2.12
CA THR A 199 -9.98 -6.78 -1.02
C THR A 199 -8.52 -7.06 -0.70
N THR A 200 -7.58 -6.82 -1.63
CA THR A 200 -6.15 -7.04 -1.37
C THR A 200 -5.63 -6.06 -0.33
N THR A 201 -6.20 -4.85 -0.29
CA THR A 201 -5.78 -3.76 0.59
C THR A 201 -6.38 -3.86 2.00
N ILE A 202 -7.40 -4.68 2.21
CA ILE A 202 -8.10 -4.73 3.49
C ILE A 202 -7.15 -5.22 4.59
N ARG A 203 -6.98 -4.40 5.63
CA ARG A 203 -6.21 -4.70 6.85
C ARG A 203 -7.03 -4.30 8.05
N LYS A 204 -7.02 -5.13 9.09
CA LYS A 204 -7.57 -4.78 10.40
C LYS A 204 -6.43 -4.39 11.35
N ARG A 205 -6.68 -3.51 12.32
CA ARG A 205 -5.85 -3.26 13.51
C ARG A 205 -6.80 -2.89 14.66
N GLY A 206 -6.88 -3.73 15.68
CA GLY A 206 -7.91 -3.57 16.71
C GLY A 206 -9.29 -3.55 16.04
N ASP A 207 -10.12 -2.57 16.36
CA ASP A 207 -11.43 -2.39 15.72
C ASP A 207 -11.39 -1.58 14.41
N ASP A 208 -10.23 -1.06 14.02
CA ASP A 208 -10.07 -0.30 12.78
C ASP A 208 -9.83 -1.21 11.57
N VAL A 209 -10.55 -0.97 10.49
CA VAL A 209 -10.42 -1.65 9.20
C VAL A 209 -10.04 -0.64 8.13
N PHE A 210 -8.84 -0.77 7.59
CA PHE A 210 -8.28 0.04 6.53
C PHE A 210 -8.63 -0.57 5.18
N VAL A 211 -9.20 0.21 4.27
CA VAL A 211 -9.65 -0.27 2.96
C VAL A 211 -9.58 0.83 1.90
N TRP A 212 -9.16 0.44 0.70
CA TRP A 212 -9.15 1.33 -0.46
C TRP A 212 -10.43 1.13 -1.25
N ILE A 213 -11.10 2.24 -1.54
CA ILE A 213 -12.39 2.28 -2.18
C ILE A 213 -12.30 3.08 -3.47
N TRP A 214 -12.67 2.45 -4.56
CA TRP A 214 -12.85 3.06 -5.87
C TRP A 214 -14.32 3.39 -6.06
N GLN A 215 -14.64 4.68 -6.18
CA GLN A 215 -15.96 5.13 -6.57
C GLN A 215 -15.90 5.72 -7.97
N GLU A 216 -16.74 5.23 -8.87
CA GLU A 216 -16.82 5.73 -10.23
C GLU A 216 -18.23 6.17 -10.59
N THR A 217 -18.31 7.23 -11.40
CA THR A 217 -19.55 7.70 -12.00
C THR A 217 -19.38 7.69 -13.52
N ARG A 218 -20.27 6.98 -14.21
CA ARG A 218 -20.31 6.80 -15.65
C ARG A 218 -21.57 7.38 -16.24
N ASN A 219 -21.47 7.95 -17.44
CA ASN A 219 -22.65 8.22 -18.25
C ASN A 219 -23.25 6.88 -18.69
N ASN A 220 -24.52 6.63 -18.37
CA ASN A 220 -25.16 5.33 -18.62
C ASN A 220 -25.41 5.08 -20.11
N SER A 221 -25.54 6.13 -20.92
CA SER A 221 -25.76 6.01 -22.37
C SER A 221 -24.47 5.75 -23.13
N THR A 222 -23.36 6.37 -22.73
CA THR A 222 -22.07 6.26 -23.44
C THR A 222 -21.06 5.33 -22.76
N SER A 223 -21.35 4.87 -21.53
CA SER A 223 -20.42 4.15 -20.64
C SER A 223 -19.14 4.91 -20.29
N ALA A 224 -19.03 6.18 -20.68
CA ALA A 224 -17.86 7.02 -20.41
C ALA A 224 -17.74 7.31 -18.91
N VAL A 225 -16.55 7.09 -18.34
CA VAL A 225 -16.23 7.51 -16.98
C VAL A 225 -16.14 9.03 -16.93
N THR A 226 -16.90 9.64 -16.05
CA THR A 226 -16.97 11.10 -15.87
C THR A 226 -16.23 11.57 -14.63
N GLN A 227 -16.26 10.75 -13.58
CA GLN A 227 -15.58 11.02 -12.32
C GLN A 227 -15.12 9.72 -11.67
N ILE A 228 -13.96 9.77 -11.04
CA ILE A 228 -13.49 8.75 -10.10
C ILE A 228 -13.13 9.46 -8.80
N ASN A 229 -13.54 8.88 -7.68
CA ASN A 229 -13.02 9.23 -6.37
C ASN A 229 -12.38 7.98 -5.76
N PHE A 230 -11.12 8.11 -5.34
CA PHE A 230 -10.34 7.01 -4.79
C PHE A 230 -9.96 7.34 -3.35
N TYR A 231 -10.47 6.54 -2.42
CA TYR A 231 -10.36 6.80 -1.00
C TYR A 231 -9.54 5.73 -0.32
N LYS A 232 -8.78 6.14 0.69
CA LYS A 232 -8.45 5.31 1.84
C LYS A 232 -9.42 5.63 2.95
N LYS A 233 -10.28 4.66 3.29
CA LYS A 233 -11.17 4.75 4.45
C LYS A 233 -10.67 3.87 5.58
N VAL A 234 -10.89 4.33 6.82
CA VAL A 234 -10.75 3.52 8.02
C VAL A 234 -12.11 3.44 8.70
N PHE A 235 -12.68 2.24 8.76
CA PHE A 235 -13.94 1.98 9.47
C PHE A 235 -13.62 1.43 10.86
N ASN A 236 -14.25 1.99 11.90
CA ASN A 236 -14.16 1.44 13.24
C ASN A 236 -15.39 0.57 13.53
N LEU A 237 -15.16 -0.72 13.78
CA LEU A 237 -16.22 -1.73 13.96
C LEU A 237 -16.96 -1.59 15.29
N ALA A 238 -16.32 -1.03 16.32
CA ALA A 238 -16.89 -0.88 17.65
C ALA A 238 -17.76 0.38 17.77
N THR A 239 -17.32 1.50 17.21
CA THR A 239 -18.00 2.79 17.32
C THR A 239 -18.93 3.12 16.15
N TYR A 240 -18.97 2.27 15.12
CA TYR A 240 -19.80 2.47 13.92
C TYR A 240 -19.54 3.86 13.30
N SER A 241 -18.26 4.13 13.06
CA SER A 241 -17.76 5.40 12.51
C SER A 241 -16.69 5.15 11.45
N TYR A 242 -16.40 6.15 10.64
CA TYR A 242 -15.30 6.08 9.67
C TYR A 242 -14.48 7.36 9.64
N LYS A 243 -13.27 7.29 9.11
CA LYS A 243 -12.47 8.46 8.73
C LYS A 243 -11.84 8.26 7.37
N LEU A 244 -11.60 9.36 6.67
CA LEU A 244 -10.79 9.37 5.45
C LEU A 244 -9.34 9.68 5.84
N THR A 245 -8.41 8.92 5.29
CA THR A 245 -6.97 9.16 5.52
C THR A 245 -6.19 9.38 4.22
N SER A 246 -6.81 9.09 3.07
CA SER A 246 -6.33 9.52 1.75
C SER A 246 -7.52 9.71 0.82
N TYR A 247 -7.44 10.69 -0.08
CA TYR A 247 -8.43 10.97 -1.09
C TYR A 247 -7.76 11.57 -2.33
N SER A 248 -7.99 10.92 -3.47
CA SER A 248 -7.69 11.47 -4.79
C SER A 248 -8.94 11.45 -5.65
N SER A 249 -9.08 12.43 -6.53
CA SER A 249 -10.18 12.50 -7.49
C SER A 249 -9.65 12.59 -8.92
N TRP A 250 -10.44 12.12 -9.87
CA TRP A 250 -10.15 12.24 -11.30
C TRP A 250 -11.38 12.67 -12.07
N THR A 251 -11.18 13.60 -13.00
CA THR A 251 -12.10 13.90 -14.10
C THR A 251 -11.32 13.95 -15.40
N ALA A 252 -12.02 13.89 -16.54
CA ALA A 252 -11.37 14.01 -17.85
C ALA A 252 -10.64 15.36 -18.01
N ALA A 253 -11.17 16.43 -17.40
CA ALA A 253 -10.62 17.77 -17.45
C ALA A 253 -9.44 17.95 -16.50
N ASP A 254 -9.61 17.61 -15.22
CA ASP A 254 -8.65 17.95 -14.16
C ASP A 254 -7.55 16.89 -14.01
N LYS A 255 -7.74 15.70 -14.61
CA LYS A 255 -6.90 14.52 -14.35
C LYS A 255 -6.89 14.19 -12.86
N TRP A 256 -5.92 13.40 -12.41
CA TRP A 256 -5.82 13.01 -11.00
C TRP A 256 -5.37 14.19 -10.15
N GLN A 257 -6.10 14.43 -9.07
CA GLN A 257 -5.82 15.48 -8.09
C GLN A 257 -5.73 14.86 -6.71
N ASP A 258 -4.68 15.19 -5.96
CA ASP A 258 -4.55 14.87 -4.54
C ASP A 258 -5.43 15.84 -3.74
N GLN A 259 -6.29 15.29 -2.88
CA GLN A 259 -7.25 16.05 -2.07
C GLN A 259 -6.96 15.93 -0.56
N ASN A 260 -5.78 15.41 -0.19
CA ASN A 260 -5.46 15.06 1.19
C ASN A 260 -5.44 16.27 2.13
N ALA A 261 -5.09 17.45 1.62
CA ALA A 261 -5.10 18.69 2.40
C ALA A 261 -6.49 19.09 2.92
N THR A 262 -7.56 18.54 2.34
CA THR A 262 -8.95 18.82 2.75
C THR A 262 -9.46 17.88 3.85
N LEU A 263 -8.70 16.84 4.20
CA LEU A 263 -9.14 15.80 5.13
C LEU A 263 -8.95 16.25 6.58
N THR A 264 -10.00 16.04 7.39
CA THR A 264 -9.97 16.34 8.84
C THR A 264 -9.21 15.28 9.65
N GLY A 265 -9.11 14.05 9.13
CA GLY A 265 -8.52 12.90 9.82
C GLY A 265 -9.32 12.39 11.03
N GLN A 266 -10.49 12.96 11.31
CA GLN A 266 -11.33 12.61 12.45
C GLN A 266 -12.35 11.53 12.10
N TYR A 267 -12.74 10.74 13.10
CA TYR A 267 -13.87 9.81 12.97
C TYR A 267 -15.19 10.56 12.92
N ILE A 268 -16.04 10.15 11.97
CA ILE A 268 -17.38 10.64 11.76
C ILE A 268 -18.32 9.46 11.93
N SER A 269 -19.38 9.62 12.73
CA SER A 269 -20.41 8.61 12.92
C SER A 269 -21.10 8.29 11.60
N ILE A 270 -21.33 7.01 11.34
CA ILE A 270 -22.03 6.56 10.14
C ILE A 270 -23.53 6.80 10.33
N VAL A 271 -24.15 7.47 9.36
CA VAL A 271 -25.60 7.68 9.34
C VAL A 271 -26.28 6.44 8.78
N PRO A 272 -27.32 5.87 9.42
CA PRO A 272 -28.05 4.74 8.87
C PRO A 272 -28.57 4.98 7.44
N ASP A 273 -28.57 3.93 6.61
CA ASP A 273 -29.00 3.93 5.19
C ASP A 273 -28.22 4.88 4.25
N SER A 274 -27.14 5.51 4.75
CA SER A 274 -26.18 6.23 3.91
C SER A 274 -25.34 5.27 3.05
N LYS A 275 -24.60 5.84 2.09
CA LYS A 275 -23.60 5.09 1.32
C LYS A 275 -22.52 4.52 2.23
N GLU A 276 -22.08 5.28 3.21
CA GLU A 276 -21.12 4.86 4.23
C GLU A 276 -21.65 3.70 5.08
N ASP A 277 -22.95 3.64 5.39
CA ASP A 277 -23.56 2.48 6.07
C ASP A 277 -23.52 1.23 5.18
N MET A 278 -23.92 1.36 3.90
CA MET A 278 -23.84 0.24 2.95
C MET A 278 -22.41 -0.29 2.81
N GLU A 279 -21.43 0.61 2.66
CA GLU A 279 -20.01 0.26 2.64
C GLU A 279 -19.60 -0.46 3.93
N PHE A 280 -19.92 0.10 5.09
CA PHE A 280 -19.57 -0.47 6.39
C PHE A 280 -20.13 -1.87 6.57
N ARG A 281 -21.41 -2.11 6.24
CA ARG A 281 -22.04 -3.42 6.39
C ARG A 281 -21.31 -4.49 5.57
N ILE A 282 -20.97 -4.19 4.32
CA ILE A 282 -20.27 -5.14 3.44
C ILE A 282 -18.83 -5.36 3.90
N ILE A 283 -18.12 -4.30 4.29
CA ILE A 283 -16.76 -4.41 4.82
C ILE A 283 -16.73 -5.21 6.13
N LYS A 284 -17.68 -4.95 7.04
CA LYS A 284 -17.82 -5.69 8.30
C LYS A 284 -18.09 -7.17 8.04
N GLN A 285 -18.98 -7.49 7.10
CA GLN A 285 -19.24 -8.87 6.70
C GLN A 285 -17.99 -9.54 6.11
N TYR A 286 -17.30 -8.86 5.19
CA TYR A 286 -16.06 -9.37 4.60
C TYR A 286 -15.00 -9.69 5.66
N VAL A 287 -14.83 -8.82 6.65
CA VAL A 287 -13.91 -9.02 7.79
C VAL A 287 -14.28 -10.24 8.62
N ALA A 288 -15.58 -10.47 8.86
CA ALA A 288 -16.05 -11.64 9.59
C ALA A 288 -15.82 -12.95 8.81
N ASP A 289 -15.98 -12.91 7.50
CA ASP A 289 -15.84 -14.08 6.62
C ASP A 289 -14.37 -14.42 6.30
N HIS A 290 -13.46 -13.44 6.39
CA HIS A 290 -12.05 -13.59 6.01
C HIS A 290 -11.06 -13.19 7.13
N PRO A 291 -11.19 -13.73 8.35
CA PRO A 291 -10.38 -13.32 9.50
C PRO A 291 -8.88 -13.55 9.26
N ASP A 292 -8.49 -14.67 8.65
CA ASP A 292 -7.08 -14.96 8.36
C ASP A 292 -6.47 -13.95 7.40
N TRP A 293 -7.24 -13.49 6.42
CA TRP A 293 -6.78 -12.51 5.45
C TRP A 293 -6.62 -11.13 6.08
N VAL A 294 -7.65 -10.60 6.73
CA VAL A 294 -7.62 -9.22 7.23
C VAL A 294 -6.66 -9.03 8.40
N ASN A 295 -6.29 -10.10 9.12
CA ASN A 295 -5.35 -10.09 10.24
C ASN A 295 -3.94 -10.61 9.88
N ARG A 296 -3.67 -10.96 8.62
CA ARG A 296 -2.49 -11.75 8.20
C ARG A 296 -1.10 -11.20 8.57
N TYR A 297 -0.97 -9.90 8.85
CA TYR A 297 0.29 -9.26 9.26
C TYR A 297 0.15 -8.44 10.54
N GLN A 298 -0.95 -8.60 11.30
CA GLN A 298 -1.14 -7.79 12.49
C GLN A 298 0.00 -8.00 13.48
N PRO A 299 0.65 -6.91 13.93
CA PRO A 299 1.44 -7.00 15.14
C PRO A 299 0.50 -7.26 16.30
N VAL A 300 0.92 -8.06 17.27
CA VAL A 300 0.07 -8.28 18.45
C VAL A 300 -0.10 -6.96 19.20
N GLU A 301 -1.34 -6.56 19.45
CA GLU A 301 -1.64 -5.45 20.35
C GLU A 301 -1.17 -5.84 21.75
N THR A 302 -0.07 -5.22 22.20
CA THR A 302 0.23 -5.21 23.63
C THR A 302 -0.84 -4.36 24.28
N LYS A 303 -1.87 -5.00 24.84
CA LYS A 303 -2.80 -4.36 25.76
C LYS A 303 -1.94 -3.62 26.81
N PRO A 304 -2.10 -2.30 26.99
CA PRO A 304 -1.37 -1.59 28.04
C PRO A 304 -1.62 -2.34 29.36
N ALA A 305 -0.54 -2.64 30.09
CA ALA A 305 -0.67 -3.19 31.43
C ALA A 305 -1.66 -2.29 32.20
N ALA A 306 -2.69 -2.90 32.80
CA ALA A 306 -3.59 -2.16 33.66
C ALA A 306 -2.73 -1.38 34.67
N PRO A 307 -2.99 -0.08 34.89
CA PRO A 307 -2.22 0.69 35.85
C PRO A 307 -2.21 -0.10 37.16
N ALA A 308 -1.01 -0.37 37.68
CA ALA A 308 -0.83 -1.02 38.95
C ALA A 308 -1.68 -0.26 39.97
N ASN A 309 -2.59 -0.98 40.63
CA ASN A 309 -3.50 -0.42 41.61
C ASN A 309 -2.67 0.01 42.83
N THR A 310 -2.12 1.23 42.82
CA THR A 310 -1.42 1.83 43.96
C THR A 310 -2.45 2.36 44.96
N ASN A 311 -3.31 1.47 45.44
CA ASN A 311 -4.00 1.63 46.71
C ASN A 311 -3.46 0.57 47.66
N ALA A 312 -2.15 0.62 47.90
CA ALA A 312 -1.59 0.08 49.12
C ALA A 312 -1.93 1.09 50.22
N GLN A 313 -2.92 0.74 51.04
CA GLN A 313 -3.18 1.38 52.33
C GLN A 313 -1.85 1.61 53.05
N SER A 314 -1.57 2.86 53.42
CA SER A 314 -0.50 3.17 54.35
C SER A 314 -0.85 2.50 55.68
N ALA A 315 -0.12 1.46 56.02
CA ALA A 315 -0.16 0.91 57.37
C ALA A 315 0.41 1.97 58.30
N ALA A 316 -0.42 2.47 59.21
CA ALA A 316 -0.03 3.41 60.24
C ALA A 316 1.14 2.85 61.05
N VAL A 317 2.21 3.64 61.18
CA VAL A 317 3.34 3.35 62.06
C VAL A 317 2.86 3.47 63.52
N PRO A 318 3.01 2.43 64.36
CA PRO A 318 2.67 2.56 65.77
C PRO A 318 3.70 3.45 66.50
N PRO A 319 3.27 4.28 67.46
CA PRO A 319 4.17 5.19 68.17
C PRO A 319 5.16 4.42 69.06
N VAL A 320 6.43 4.85 69.00
CA VAL A 320 7.52 4.36 69.85
C VAL A 320 7.36 4.93 71.27
N PRO A 321 7.47 4.12 72.34
CA PRO A 321 7.31 4.59 73.71
C PRO A 321 8.50 5.44 74.17
N ALA A 322 8.19 6.52 74.90
CA ALA A 322 9.17 7.41 75.52
C ALA A 322 9.97 6.68 76.59
N SER A 323 11.31 6.74 76.48
CA SER A 323 12.22 6.45 77.58
C SER A 323 13.05 7.71 77.81
N SER A 324 12.85 8.33 78.97
CA SER A 324 13.70 9.39 79.49
C SER A 324 13.86 9.13 80.99
N ASP A 325 14.92 8.38 81.32
CA ASP A 325 15.56 8.45 82.63
C ASP A 325 16.61 9.57 82.61
N THR A 326 16.84 10.16 83.79
CA THR A 326 17.63 11.35 84.18
C THR A 326 16.85 12.67 84.08
N LEU A 327 16.50 13.37 85.16
CA LEU A 327 16.91 13.37 86.58
C LEU A 327 15.69 13.47 87.51
#